data_AF-A0A5C8JV33-F1
#
_entry.id   AF-A0A5C8JV33-F1
#
_cell.length_a   1.000
_cell.length_b   1.000
_cell.length_c   1.000
_cell.angle_alpha   90.00
_cell.angle_beta   90.00
_cell.angle_gamma   90.00
#
_symmetry.space_group_name_H-M   'P 1'
#
loop_
_entity.id
_entity.type
_entity.pdbx_description
1 polymer ?
#
loop_
_entity_poly.entity_id
_entity_poly.type
_entity_poly.pdbx_seq_one_letter_code
_entity_poly.pdbx_strand_id
1 'polypeptide(L)'
;MSLMLAYSLVDAGQDLAVEAFLRLAAGGGVAGEEAGRRLAEVLRHGGEGPKRALAALREAALKGAHREVWEVMAGWLTASLPGPGERATAGHTRMVSLAADVASWVGARGELPVIAELASRRPGSELVRQARRLHACLTTPPA
;
A
#
# COMPACT_ATOMS: atom_id res chain seq x y z
N MET A 1 11.47 8.73 -15.75
CA MET A 1 12.51 7.70 -15.78
C MET A 1 11.89 6.43 -15.24
N SER A 2 11.49 5.58 -16.17
CA SER A 2 10.15 4.97 -16.24
C SER A 2 10.29 3.48 -16.55
N LEU A 3 9.33 2.66 -16.12
CA LEU A 3 9.12 1.25 -16.50
C LEU A 3 10.13 0.19 -16.04
N MET A 4 11.45 0.45 -16.03
CA MET A 4 12.43 -0.63 -15.75
C MET A 4 12.39 -1.12 -14.29
N LEU A 5 12.06 -0.22 -13.35
CA LEU A 5 11.91 -0.52 -11.92
C LEU A 5 10.64 -1.30 -11.58
N ALA A 6 9.53 -0.98 -12.25
CA ALA A 6 8.27 -1.68 -12.07
C ALA A 6 8.39 -3.13 -12.60
N TYR A 7 9.19 -3.35 -13.64
CA TYR A 7 9.46 -4.67 -14.21
C TYR A 7 10.43 -5.49 -13.35
N SER A 8 11.51 -4.90 -12.84
CA SER A 8 12.44 -5.59 -11.94
C SER A 8 11.78 -6.02 -10.62
N LEU A 9 10.72 -5.35 -10.16
CA LEU A 9 9.94 -5.77 -8.99
C LEU A 9 9.11 -7.04 -9.20
N VAL A 10 8.83 -7.41 -10.46
CA VAL A 10 7.98 -8.56 -10.81
C VAL A 10 8.83 -9.79 -11.21
N ASP A 11 10.02 -9.57 -11.77
CA ASP A 11 10.91 -10.63 -12.30
C ASP A 11 12.26 -10.77 -11.59
N ALA A 12 12.82 -9.70 -11.00
CA ALA A 12 13.98 -9.86 -10.14
C ALA A 12 13.56 -10.45 -8.79
N GLY A 13 14.38 -11.32 -8.22
CA GLY A 13 14.15 -11.85 -6.87
C GLY A 13 13.80 -10.73 -5.88
N GLN A 14 13.00 -11.05 -4.87
CA GLN A 14 12.48 -10.08 -3.89
C GLN A 14 13.56 -9.14 -3.33
N ASP A 15 14.77 -9.66 -3.11
CA ASP A 15 15.90 -8.90 -2.58
C ASP A 15 16.35 -7.75 -3.50
N LEU A 16 16.45 -7.98 -4.80
CA LEU A 16 16.85 -6.95 -5.78
C LEU A 16 15.79 -5.85 -5.91
N ALA A 17 14.53 -6.24 -5.84
CA ALA A 17 13.40 -5.34 -5.86
C ALA A 17 13.38 -4.41 -4.63
N VAL A 18 13.64 -4.98 -3.45
CA VAL A 18 13.75 -4.24 -2.18
C VAL A 18 14.96 -3.30 -2.21
N GLU A 19 16.14 -3.76 -2.64
CA GLU A 19 17.33 -2.90 -2.73
C GLU A 19 17.15 -1.73 -3.70
N ALA A 20 16.52 -1.97 -4.85
CA ALA A 20 16.25 -0.92 -5.82
C ALA A 20 15.29 0.14 -5.26
N PHE A 21 14.25 -0.30 -4.54
CA PHE A 21 13.33 0.60 -3.84
C PHE A 21 14.04 1.43 -2.76
N LEU A 22 14.86 0.79 -1.92
CA LEU A 22 15.62 1.47 -0.86
C LEU A 22 16.60 2.50 -1.42
N ARG A 23 17.27 2.22 -2.55
CA ARG A 23 18.14 3.20 -3.23
C ARG A 23 17.37 4.43 -3.72
N LEU A 24 16.15 4.25 -4.24
CA LEU A 24 15.32 5.39 -4.66
C LEU A 24 14.80 6.20 -3.48
N ALA A 25 14.39 5.52 -2.40
CA ALA A 25 13.96 6.13 -1.15
C ALA A 25 15.07 7.02 -0.57
N ALA A 26 16.29 6.49 -0.49
CA ALA A 26 17.46 7.24 -0.02
C ALA A 26 17.78 8.49 -0.87
N GLY A 27 17.36 8.51 -2.15
CA GLY A 27 17.53 9.65 -3.04
C GLY A 27 16.46 10.75 -2.93
N GLY A 28 15.45 10.59 -2.05
CA GLY A 28 14.36 11.56 -1.88
C GLY A 28 13.43 11.71 -3.10
N GLY A 29 13.51 10.79 -4.06
CA GLY A 29 12.90 10.92 -5.39
C GLY A 29 11.68 10.01 -5.63
N VAL A 30 11.19 9.32 -4.61
CA VAL A 30 10.03 8.44 -4.79
C VAL A 30 8.78 9.31 -4.86
N ALA A 31 8.21 9.47 -6.06
CA ALA A 31 6.83 9.93 -6.21
C ALA A 31 5.89 8.82 -5.72
N GLY A 32 5.88 8.54 -4.40
CA GLY A 32 5.34 7.32 -3.81
C GLY A 32 3.90 7.05 -4.19
N GLU A 33 3.03 8.04 -4.06
CA GLU A 33 1.61 7.87 -4.44
C GLU A 33 1.43 7.53 -5.92
N GLU A 34 2.16 8.21 -6.81
CA GLU A 34 2.10 7.96 -8.24
C GLU A 34 2.66 6.57 -8.59
N ALA A 35 3.72 6.15 -7.92
CA ALA A 35 4.27 4.81 -8.05
C ALA A 35 3.27 3.74 -7.58
N GLY A 36 2.55 3.99 -6.49
CA GLY A 36 1.48 3.12 -6.00
C GLY A 36 0.33 2.98 -6.99
N ARG A 37 -0.10 4.08 -7.61
CA ARG A 37 -1.13 4.04 -8.66
C ARG A 37 -0.70 3.20 -9.86
N ARG A 38 0.53 3.39 -10.35
CA ARG A 38 1.07 2.59 -11.47
C ARG A 38 1.25 1.12 -11.10
N LEU A 39 1.67 0.84 -9.88
CA LEU A 39 1.77 -0.52 -9.36
C LEU A 39 0.40 -1.24 -9.42
N ALA A 40 -0.68 -0.56 -9.03
CA ALA A 40 -2.04 -1.08 -9.17
C ALA A 40 -2.36 -1.47 -10.61
N GLU A 41 -2.02 -0.60 -11.58
CA GLU A 41 -2.30 -0.83 -12.99
C GLU A 41 -1.59 -2.08 -13.53
N VAL A 42 -0.31 -2.25 -13.18
CA VAL A 42 0.50 -3.41 -13.57
C VAL A 42 -0.03 -4.70 -12.95
N LEU A 43 -0.47 -4.63 -11.69
CA LEU A 43 -0.91 -5.80 -10.93
C LEU A 43 -2.37 -6.21 -11.17
N ARG A 44 -3.18 -5.39 -11.86
CA ARG A 44 -4.58 -5.70 -12.21
C ARG A 44 -4.75 -7.01 -12.97
N HIS A 45 -3.74 -7.43 -13.73
CA HIS A 45 -3.89 -8.49 -14.73
C HIS A 45 -3.33 -9.87 -14.34
N GLY A 46 -2.94 -10.14 -13.07
CA GLY A 46 -2.83 -11.56 -12.68
C GLY A 46 -2.00 -11.97 -11.45
N GLY A 47 -2.28 -13.22 -11.05
CA GLY A 47 -1.37 -14.14 -10.36
C GLY A 47 -0.97 -13.80 -8.92
N GLU A 48 0.21 -14.30 -8.52
CA GLU A 48 0.81 -14.06 -7.19
C GLU A 48 1.49 -12.67 -7.07
N GLY A 49 1.42 -11.83 -8.11
CA GLY A 49 2.08 -10.51 -8.18
C GLY A 49 1.75 -9.58 -6.99
N PRO A 50 0.46 -9.34 -6.67
CA PRO A 50 0.08 -8.52 -5.53
C PRO A 50 0.65 -9.01 -4.19
N LYS A 51 0.73 -10.33 -4.01
CA LYS A 51 1.29 -10.92 -2.79
C LYS A 51 2.79 -10.68 -2.68
N ARG A 52 3.53 -10.82 -3.78
CA ARG A 52 4.98 -10.53 -3.84
C ARG A 52 5.26 -9.06 -3.60
N ALA A 53 4.52 -8.16 -4.24
CA ALA A 53 4.66 -6.72 -4.02
C ALA A 53 4.40 -6.34 -2.56
N LEU A 54 3.36 -6.91 -1.91
CA LEU A 54 3.11 -6.69 -0.49
C LEU A 54 4.24 -7.21 0.41
N ALA A 55 4.86 -8.35 0.06
CA ALA A 55 5.99 -8.89 0.82
C ALA A 55 7.22 -7.96 0.72
N ALA A 56 7.57 -7.54 -0.49
CA ALA A 56 8.68 -6.61 -0.72
C ALA A 56 8.48 -5.26 -0.03
N LEU A 57 7.27 -4.68 -0.08
CA LEU A 57 6.97 -3.42 0.62
C LEU A 57 7.05 -3.58 2.14
N ARG A 58 6.59 -4.71 2.69
CA ARG A 58 6.73 -5.00 4.11
C ARG A 58 8.19 -5.09 4.52
N GLU A 59 9.02 -5.76 3.73
CA GLU A 59 10.45 -5.87 4.00
C GLU A 59 11.16 -4.52 3.91
N ALA A 60 10.87 -3.72 2.88
CA ALA A 60 11.40 -2.36 2.75
C ALA A 60 11.02 -1.47 3.94
N ALA A 61 9.79 -1.60 4.43
CA ALA A 61 9.34 -0.90 5.63
C ALA A 61 10.17 -1.34 6.83
N LEU A 62 10.32 -2.65 7.08
CA LEU A 62 11.15 -3.17 8.17
C LEU A 62 12.63 -2.74 8.10
N LYS A 63 13.12 -2.40 6.90
CA LYS A 63 14.46 -1.85 6.66
C LYS A 63 14.55 -0.31 6.80
N GLY A 64 13.48 0.34 7.26
CA GLY A 64 13.45 1.76 7.61
C GLY A 64 12.81 2.69 6.59
N ALA A 65 12.40 2.20 5.41
CA ALA A 65 11.72 3.02 4.40
C ALA A 65 10.22 3.18 4.66
N HIS A 66 9.84 3.40 5.92
CA HIS A 66 8.44 3.45 6.34
C HIS A 66 7.65 4.53 5.58
N ARG A 67 8.23 5.72 5.40
CA ARG A 67 7.55 6.87 4.78
C ARG A 67 7.26 6.62 3.31
N GLU A 68 8.25 6.16 2.57
CA GLU A 68 8.14 5.88 1.15
C GLU A 68 7.19 4.71 0.90
N VAL A 69 7.24 3.67 1.75
CA VAL A 69 6.28 2.58 1.68
C VAL A 69 4.87 3.07 1.96
N TRP A 70 4.66 3.96 2.94
CA TRP A 70 3.35 4.55 3.19
C TRP A 70 2.82 5.28 1.96
N GLU A 71 3.62 6.14 1.32
CA GLU A 71 3.21 6.89 0.13
C GLU A 71 2.83 5.95 -1.03
N VAL A 72 3.62 4.90 -1.27
CA VAL A 72 3.29 3.86 -2.25
C VAL A 72 1.99 3.13 -1.90
N MET A 73 1.82 2.75 -0.64
CA MET A 73 0.60 2.07 -0.19
C MET A 73 -0.63 2.97 -0.33
N ALA A 74 -0.55 4.26 -0.02
CA ALA A 74 -1.66 5.20 -0.18
C ALA A 74 -2.12 5.31 -1.64
N GLY A 75 -1.18 5.42 -2.58
CA GLY A 75 -1.46 5.40 -4.01
C GLY A 75 -2.05 4.07 -4.49
N TRP A 76 -1.49 2.96 -4.01
CA TRP A 76 -1.95 1.62 -4.39
C TRP A 76 -3.36 1.32 -3.87
N LEU A 77 -3.65 1.64 -2.60
CA LEU A 77 -4.99 1.49 -2.01
C LEU A 77 -6.05 2.26 -2.80
N THR A 78 -5.75 3.51 -3.16
CA THR A 78 -6.67 4.37 -3.91
C THR A 78 -7.04 3.77 -5.27
N ALA A 79 -6.12 3.04 -5.90
CA ALA A 79 -6.31 2.46 -7.23
C ALA A 79 -6.74 0.97 -7.23
N SER A 80 -6.67 0.25 -6.09
CA SER A 80 -6.89 -1.21 -6.03
C SER A 80 -7.97 -1.66 -5.05
N LEU A 81 -8.54 -0.78 -4.23
CA LEU A 81 -9.63 -1.18 -3.35
C LEU A 81 -10.95 -1.36 -4.11
N PRO A 82 -11.75 -2.38 -3.72
CA PRO A 82 -12.98 -2.69 -4.42
C PRO A 82 -14.03 -1.60 -4.22
N GLY A 83 -14.68 -1.21 -5.32
CA GLY A 83 -15.79 -0.27 -5.29
C GLY A 83 -17.05 -0.81 -4.59
N PRO A 84 -18.11 0.00 -4.47
CA PRO A 84 -19.42 -0.48 -4.02
C PRO A 84 -19.90 -1.67 -4.87
N GLY A 85 -20.30 -2.77 -4.22
CA GLY A 85 -20.80 -3.98 -4.89
C GLY A 85 -19.73 -4.94 -5.41
N GLU A 86 -18.46 -4.55 -5.41
CA GLU A 86 -17.36 -5.44 -5.79
C GLU A 86 -16.93 -6.36 -4.64
N ARG A 87 -16.55 -7.58 -4.98
CA ARG A 87 -16.19 -8.60 -3.99
C ARG A 87 -14.77 -8.37 -3.46
N ALA A 88 -14.67 -8.11 -2.17
CA ALA A 88 -13.38 -8.06 -1.49
C ALA A 88 -12.68 -9.42 -1.46
N THR A 89 -11.35 -9.41 -1.61
CA THR A 89 -10.49 -10.60 -1.53
C THR A 89 -9.65 -10.57 -0.25
N ALA A 90 -9.07 -11.71 0.13
CA ALA A 90 -8.09 -11.77 1.21
C ALA A 90 -6.84 -10.90 0.94
N GLY A 91 -6.53 -10.65 -0.34
CA GLY A 91 -5.46 -9.74 -0.75
C GLY A 91 -5.75 -8.29 -0.32
N HIS A 92 -6.98 -7.80 -0.53
CA HIS A 92 -7.38 -6.46 -0.09
C HIS A 92 -7.23 -6.30 1.43
N THR A 93 -7.62 -7.31 2.19
CA THR A 93 -7.44 -7.31 3.65
C THR A 93 -5.97 -7.18 4.06
N ARG A 94 -5.08 -7.96 3.44
CA ARG A 94 -3.64 -7.90 3.73
C ARG A 94 -3.03 -6.54 3.36
N MET A 95 -3.48 -5.97 2.25
CA MET A 95 -3.06 -4.65 1.79
C MET A 95 -3.45 -3.55 2.79
N VAL A 96 -4.71 -3.50 3.21
CA VAL A 96 -5.18 -2.51 4.20
C VAL A 96 -4.51 -2.71 5.56
N SER A 97 -4.27 -3.96 5.97
CA SER A 97 -3.56 -4.27 7.22
C SER A 97 -2.13 -3.73 7.23
N LEU A 98 -1.35 -3.98 6.15
CA LEU A 98 0.01 -3.43 6.03
C LEU A 98 -0.01 -1.90 6.01
N ALA A 99 -0.95 -1.29 5.28
CA ALA A 99 -1.07 0.17 5.25
C ALA A 99 -1.36 0.75 6.64
N ALA A 100 -2.23 0.11 7.44
CA ALA A 100 -2.51 0.51 8.82
C ALA A 100 -1.26 0.44 9.70
N ASP A 101 -0.44 -0.61 9.56
CA ASP A 101 0.82 -0.75 10.29
C ASP A 101 1.79 0.40 9.92
N VAL A 102 2.06 0.58 8.63
CA VAL A 102 3.04 1.59 8.17
C VAL A 102 2.55 3.01 8.44
N ALA A 103 1.26 3.31 8.25
CA ALA A 103 0.65 4.59 8.61
C ALA A 103 0.90 4.95 10.08
N SER A 104 0.76 3.97 10.98
CA SER A 104 0.99 4.18 12.40
C SER A 104 2.47 4.46 12.72
N TRP A 105 3.39 3.78 12.03
CA TRP A 105 4.83 3.97 12.23
C TRP A 105 5.30 5.37 11.82
N VAL A 106 4.72 5.93 10.76
CA VAL A 106 5.11 7.26 10.24
C VAL A 106 4.25 8.39 10.77
N GLY A 107 3.27 8.10 11.62
CA GLY A 107 2.29 9.09 12.06
C GLY A 107 1.51 9.71 10.90
N ALA A 108 1.20 8.92 9.87
CA ALA A 108 0.51 9.40 8.68
C ALA A 108 -0.83 10.05 9.03
N ARG A 109 -1.15 11.14 8.32
CA ARG A 109 -2.39 11.90 8.47
C ARG A 109 -2.91 12.29 7.10
N GLY A 110 -4.18 12.67 7.08
CA GLY A 110 -4.91 12.99 5.84
C GLY A 110 -5.83 11.84 5.47
N GLU A 111 -7.10 12.16 5.30
CA GLU A 111 -8.12 11.19 5.00
C GLU A 111 -7.92 10.61 3.59
N LEU A 112 -8.08 9.29 3.46
CA LEU A 112 -8.18 8.60 2.17
C LEU A 112 -9.66 8.29 1.92
N PRO A 113 -10.34 8.94 0.94
CA PRO A 113 -11.78 8.77 0.73
C PRO A 113 -12.21 7.31 0.56
N VAL A 114 -11.44 6.51 -0.17
CA VAL A 114 -11.72 5.07 -0.37
C VAL A 114 -11.68 4.27 0.94
N ILE A 115 -10.83 4.67 1.89
CA ILE A 115 -10.73 4.04 3.20
C ILE A 115 -11.88 4.51 4.10
N ALA A 116 -12.23 5.80 4.05
CA ALA A 116 -13.37 6.35 4.77
C ALA A 116 -14.68 5.66 4.35
N GLU A 117 -14.88 5.47 3.04
CA GLU A 117 -16.03 4.74 2.51
C GLU A 117 -16.06 3.31 3.05
N LEU A 118 -14.95 2.57 2.94
CA LEU A 118 -14.84 1.19 3.42
C LEU A 118 -15.04 1.07 4.94
N ALA A 119 -14.56 2.05 5.71
CA ALA A 119 -14.72 2.11 7.16
C ALA A 119 -16.18 2.36 7.58
N SER A 120 -16.95 3.10 6.76
CA SER A 120 -18.36 3.39 7.00
C SER A 120 -19.30 2.20 6.75
N ARG A 121 -18.83 1.16 6.03
CA ARG A 121 -19.63 -0.04 5.74
C ARG A 121 -20.00 -0.80 7.01
N ARG A 122 -21.06 -1.63 6.91
CA ARG A 122 -21.55 -2.47 8.01
C ARG A 122 -20.41 -3.33 8.58
N PRO A 123 -20.23 -3.37 9.92
CA PRO A 123 -19.24 -4.26 10.53
C PRO A 123 -19.60 -5.72 10.22
N GLY A 124 -18.62 -6.49 9.78
CA GLY A 124 -18.84 -7.89 9.42
C GLY A 124 -17.71 -8.57 8.66
N SER A 125 -16.72 -7.81 8.17
CA SER A 125 -15.53 -8.37 7.54
C SER A 125 -14.24 -7.87 8.19
N GLU A 126 -13.20 -8.70 8.12
CA GLU A 126 -11.83 -8.34 8.49
C GLU A 126 -11.38 -7.06 7.78
N LEU A 127 -11.70 -6.95 6.49
CA LEU A 127 -11.37 -5.79 5.68
C LEU A 127 -11.96 -4.49 6.27
N VAL A 128 -13.24 -4.48 6.63
CA VAL A 128 -13.89 -3.30 7.24
C VAL A 128 -13.23 -2.95 8.58
N ARG A 129 -12.81 -3.96 9.36
CA ARG A 129 -12.11 -3.71 10.62
C ARG A 129 -10.74 -3.04 10.39
N GLN A 130 -9.94 -3.55 9.45
CA GLN A 130 -8.65 -2.94 9.12
C GLN A 130 -8.82 -1.55 8.50
N ALA A 131 -9.87 -1.33 7.70
CA ALA A 131 -10.19 -0.02 7.14
C ALA A 131 -10.53 1.01 8.23
N ARG A 132 -11.31 0.63 9.24
CA ARG A 132 -11.59 1.48 10.41
C ARG A 132 -10.34 1.80 11.22
N ARG A 133 -9.47 0.80 11.43
CA ARG A 133 -8.18 1.00 12.11
C ARG A 133 -7.31 2.02 11.36
N LEU A 134 -7.20 1.88 10.03
CA LEU A 134 -6.46 2.82 9.20
C LEU A 134 -7.11 4.21 9.21
N HIS A 135 -8.43 4.30 9.00
CA HIS A 135 -9.18 5.57 9.02
C HIS A 135 -8.97 6.32 10.34
N ALA A 136 -9.07 5.63 11.48
CA ALA A 136 -8.82 6.21 12.79
C ALA A 136 -7.37 6.72 12.90
N CYS A 137 -6.38 5.96 12.44
CA CYS A 137 -4.98 6.40 12.43
C CYS A 137 -4.78 7.70 11.63
N LEU A 138 -5.46 7.84 10.49
CA LEU A 138 -5.30 8.99 9.58
C LEU A 138 -6.04 10.24 10.05
N THR A 139 -7.13 10.09 10.80
CA THR A 139 -8.03 11.19 11.18
C THR A 139 -7.91 11.59 12.65
N THR A 140 -7.31 10.76 13.50
CA THR A 140 -7.11 11.10 14.91
C THR A 140 -5.99 12.15 15.04
N PRO A 141 -6.24 13.30 15.68
CA PRO A 141 -5.19 14.27 15.96
C PRO A 141 -4.08 13.64 16.81
N PRO A 142 -2.79 13.99 16.62
CA PRO A 142 -1.77 13.61 17.59
C PRO A 142 -2.15 14.17 18.98
N ALA A 143 -2.05 13.32 20.00
CA ALA A 143 -2.34 13.68 21.40
C ALA A 143 -1.32 14.69 21.95
#